data_AF-A0A9D6T366-F1
#
_entry.id   AF-A0A9D6T366-F1
#
_cell.length_a   1.000
_cell.length_b   1.000
_cell.length_c   1.000
_cell.angle_alpha   90.00
_cell.angle_beta   90.00
_cell.angle_gamma   90.00
#
_symmetry.space_group_name_H-M   'P 1'
#
loop_
_entity.id
_entity.type
_entity.pdbx_description
1 polymer ?
#
loop_
_entity_poly.entity_id
_entity_poly.type
_entity_poly.pdbx_seq_one_letter_code
_entity_poly.pdbx_strand_id
1 'polypeptide(L)'
;ELQTDRARVTLLMIQTMLSSVEKRIQVEQQWMADECNRMRRLLQEAAEAFAETPSQPATALLRLAERARGIPEFPTVPSSHEINTAYRDLSTAFTEAMGHLNELVGEGVDGASTLLERARAYVQLRIERDMAGFFAMEGGMVGRG
;
A
#
# COMPACT_ATOMS: atom_id res chain seq x y z
N GLU A 1 39.16 -16.76 -15.34
CA GLU A 1 38.63 -16.21 -16.61
C GLU A 1 37.41 -17.00 -17.05
N LEU A 2 36.32 -16.33 -17.45
CA LEU A 2 35.11 -16.94 -18.06
C LEU A 2 35.45 -17.43 -19.49
N GLN A 3 36.23 -18.51 -19.58
CA GLN A 3 36.74 -19.01 -20.87
C GLN A 3 35.80 -19.96 -21.59
N THR A 4 34.81 -20.54 -20.91
CA THR A 4 33.84 -21.45 -21.55
C THR A 4 32.55 -20.72 -21.90
N ASP A 5 32.00 -21.03 -23.08
CA ASP A 5 30.71 -20.46 -23.54
C ASP A 5 29.59 -20.74 -22.54
N ARG A 6 29.62 -21.90 -21.89
CA ARG A 6 28.70 -22.26 -20.80
C ARG A 6 28.78 -21.27 -19.64
N ALA A 7 29.98 -20.90 -19.20
CA ALA A 7 30.15 -19.98 -18.08
C ALA A 7 29.70 -18.55 -18.45
N ARG A 8 29.89 -18.13 -19.71
CA ARG A 8 29.36 -16.86 -20.24
C ARG A 8 27.84 -16.84 -20.29
N VAL A 9 27.22 -17.91 -20.78
CA VAL A 9 25.75 -18.05 -20.81
C VAL A 9 25.17 -18.05 -19.40
N THR A 10 25.76 -18.78 -18.46
CA THR A 10 25.30 -18.78 -17.06
C THR A 10 25.41 -17.39 -16.43
N LEU A 11 26.50 -16.66 -16.67
CA LEU A 11 26.65 -15.28 -16.18
C LEU A 11 25.57 -14.35 -16.75
N LEU A 12 25.30 -14.44 -18.06
CA LEU A 12 24.27 -13.64 -18.71
C LEU A 12 22.87 -13.95 -18.16
N MET A 13 22.57 -15.23 -17.89
CA MET A 13 21.31 -15.63 -17.27
C MET A 13 21.17 -15.06 -15.86
N ILE A 14 22.21 -15.17 -15.01
CA ILE A 14 22.21 -14.60 -13.66
C ILE A 14 22.01 -13.08 -13.72
N GLN A 15 22.73 -12.39 -14.59
CA GLN A 15 22.62 -10.94 -14.74
C GLN A 15 21.21 -10.51 -15.21
N THR A 16 20.59 -11.29 -16.10
CA THR A 16 19.22 -11.05 -16.56
C THR A 16 18.22 -11.25 -15.43
N MET A 17 18.38 -12.30 -14.61
CA MET A 17 17.51 -12.54 -13.45
C MET A 17 17.65 -11.42 -12.41
N LEU A 18 18.88 -11.00 -12.09
CA LEU A 18 19.12 -9.89 -11.15
C LEU A 18 18.50 -8.58 -11.65
N SER A 19 18.69 -8.26 -12.93
CA SER A 19 18.12 -7.05 -13.54
C SER A 19 16.58 -7.09 -13.55
N SER A 20 15.99 -8.28 -13.69
CA SER A 20 14.53 -8.47 -13.60
C SER A 20 14.02 -8.21 -12.19
N VAL A 21 14.72 -8.74 -11.17
CA VAL A 21 14.38 -8.52 -9.76
C VAL A 21 14.50 -7.04 -9.39
N GLU A 22 15.57 -6.37 -9.81
CA GLU A 22 15.80 -4.95 -9.51
C GLU A 22 14.69 -4.06 -10.08
N LYS A 23 14.29 -4.29 -11.33
CA LYS A 23 13.16 -3.57 -11.95
C LYS A 23 11.85 -3.81 -11.20
N ARG A 24 11.62 -5.04 -10.74
CA ARG A 24 10.42 -5.36 -9.96
C ARG A 24 10.41 -4.63 -8.63
N ILE A 25 11.54 -4.59 -7.91
CA ILE A 25 11.64 -3.88 -6.61
C ILE A 25 11.25 -2.40 -6.76
N GLN A 26 11.71 -1.73 -7.82
CA GLN A 26 11.37 -0.32 -8.06
C GLN A 26 9.86 -0.11 -8.30
N VAL A 27 9.23 -1.02 -9.05
CA VAL A 27 7.78 -0.97 -9.29
C VAL A 27 6.99 -1.20 -8.00
N GLU A 28 7.40 -2.18 -7.17
CA GLU A 28 6.76 -2.44 -5.88
C GLU A 28 6.90 -1.23 -4.93
N GLN A 29 8.09 -0.60 -4.89
CA GLN A 29 8.32 0.61 -4.11
C GLN A 29 7.43 1.78 -4.54
N GLN A 30 7.24 1.96 -5.84
CA GLN A 30 6.34 2.97 -6.36
C GLN A 30 4.88 2.71 -5.93
N TRP A 31 4.44 1.46 -6.01
CA TRP A 31 3.09 1.10 -5.56
C TRP A 31 2.91 1.30 -4.06
N MET A 32 3.91 0.94 -3.25
CA MET A 32 3.88 1.20 -1.82
C MET A 32 3.80 2.70 -1.54
N ALA A 33 4.46 3.55 -2.34
CA ALA A 33 4.46 4.99 -2.14
C ALA A 33 3.07 5.57 -2.40
N ASP A 34 2.46 5.16 -3.51
CA ASP A 34 1.09 5.53 -3.87
C ASP A 34 0.08 5.07 -2.79
N GLU A 35 0.27 3.87 -2.25
CA GLU A 35 -0.54 3.30 -1.17
C GLU A 35 -0.41 4.12 0.13
N CYS A 36 0.82 4.43 0.56
CA CYS A 36 1.06 5.32 1.70
C CYS A 36 0.36 6.67 1.53
N ASN A 37 0.50 7.28 0.35
CA ASN A 37 -0.07 8.59 0.07
C ASN A 37 -1.61 8.55 0.07
N ARG A 38 -2.22 7.47 -0.46
CA ARG A 38 -3.67 7.26 -0.42
C ARG A 38 -4.19 7.04 0.99
N MET A 39 -3.55 6.18 1.78
CA MET A 39 -3.92 5.93 3.18
C MET A 39 -3.88 7.23 3.99
N ARG A 40 -2.81 8.02 3.83
CA ARG A 40 -2.67 9.31 4.50
C ARG A 40 -3.79 10.29 4.12
N ARG A 41 -4.15 10.39 2.84
CA ARG A 41 -5.27 11.23 2.39
C ARG A 41 -6.59 10.78 2.99
N LEU A 42 -6.89 9.49 2.96
CA LEU A 42 -8.14 8.97 3.52
C LEU A 42 -8.24 9.23 5.02
N LEU A 43 -7.14 9.08 5.76
CA LEU A 43 -7.09 9.41 7.19
C LEU A 43 -7.36 10.90 7.43
N GLN A 44 -6.77 11.81 6.65
CA GLN A 44 -7.05 13.25 6.74
C GLN A 44 -8.52 13.56 6.39
N GLU A 45 -9.03 13.00 5.29
CA GLU A 45 -10.43 13.20 4.88
C GLU A 45 -11.42 12.70 5.94
N ALA A 46 -11.15 11.56 6.57
CA ALA A 46 -11.99 11.03 7.64
C ALA A 46 -11.95 11.92 8.89
N ALA A 47 -10.77 12.42 9.26
CA ALA A 47 -10.62 13.37 10.36
C ALA A 47 -11.37 14.69 10.08
N GLU A 48 -11.25 15.24 8.88
CA GLU A 48 -11.93 16.47 8.47
C GLU A 48 -13.46 16.29 8.45
N ALA A 49 -13.95 15.17 7.93
CA ALA A 49 -15.39 14.89 7.82
C ALA A 49 -16.09 14.80 9.19
N PHE A 50 -15.37 14.35 10.23
CA PHE A 50 -15.93 14.12 11.56
C PHE A 50 -15.31 15.00 12.65
N ALA A 51 -14.63 16.09 12.28
CA ALA A 51 -13.92 16.95 13.24
C ALA A 51 -14.83 17.53 14.32
N GLU A 52 -16.06 17.88 13.94
CA GLU A 52 -17.07 18.49 14.84
C GLU A 52 -18.03 17.44 15.44
N THR A 53 -17.83 16.15 15.16
CA THR A 53 -18.68 15.07 15.70
C THR A 53 -18.24 14.74 17.12
N PRO A 54 -19.08 14.95 18.15
CA PRO A 54 -18.71 14.73 19.54
C PRO A 54 -18.84 13.25 19.92
N SER A 55 -17.99 12.39 19.34
CA SER A 55 -17.94 10.95 19.64
C SER A 55 -16.51 10.46 19.84
N GLN A 56 -16.36 9.36 20.58
CA GLN A 56 -15.07 8.72 20.79
C GLN A 56 -14.44 8.22 19.47
N PRO A 57 -15.20 7.58 18.56
CA PRO A 57 -14.65 7.15 17.25
C PRO A 57 -14.16 8.33 16.40
N ALA A 58 -14.91 9.44 16.37
CA ALA A 58 -14.49 10.66 15.65
C ALA A 58 -13.20 11.24 16.22
N THR A 59 -13.09 11.32 17.55
CA THR A 59 -11.87 11.75 18.24
C THR A 59 -10.68 10.81 17.94
N ALA A 60 -10.93 9.50 17.81
CA ALA A 60 -9.90 8.55 17.44
C ALA A 60 -9.41 8.77 16.00
N LEU A 61 -10.30 9.03 15.04
CA LEU A 61 -9.93 9.37 13.67
C LEU A 61 -9.05 10.63 13.58
N LEU A 62 -9.37 11.68 14.36
CA LEU A 62 -8.51 12.87 14.46
C LEU A 62 -7.09 12.52 14.92
N ARG A 63 -6.95 11.69 15.96
CA ARG A 63 -5.62 11.24 16.44
C ARG A 63 -4.86 10.42 15.40
N LEU A 64 -5.55 9.55 14.67
CA LEU A 64 -4.94 8.75 13.60
C LEU A 64 -4.46 9.64 12.45
N ALA A 65 -5.24 10.66 12.08
CA ALA A 65 -4.85 11.62 11.06
C ALA A 65 -3.64 12.46 11.48
N GLU A 66 -3.56 12.91 12.73
CA GLU A 66 -2.38 13.62 13.25
C GLU A 66 -1.14 12.73 13.26
N ARG A 67 -1.26 11.46 13.67
CA ARG A 67 -0.15 10.49 13.56
C ARG A 67 0.30 10.34 12.10
N ALA A 68 -0.65 10.24 11.17
CA ALA A 68 -0.35 10.12 9.74
C ALA A 68 0.24 11.40 9.13
N ARG A 69 -0.08 12.58 9.67
CA ARG A 69 0.49 13.87 9.24
C ARG A 69 2.00 13.96 9.51
N GLY A 70 2.46 13.29 10.56
CA GLY A 70 3.89 13.16 10.87
C GLY A 70 4.69 12.37 9.82
N ILE A 71 4.01 11.67 8.90
CA ILE A 71 4.63 10.90 7.83
C ILE A 71 4.64 11.74 6.54
N PRO A 72 5.84 12.05 5.99
CA PRO A 72 5.95 12.87 4.80
C PRO A 72 5.32 12.19 3.57
N GLU A 73 5.00 12.98 2.56
CA GLU A 73 4.55 12.43 1.28
C GLU A 73 5.72 11.73 0.60
N PHE A 74 5.49 10.51 0.12
CA PHE A 74 6.55 9.80 -0.57
C PHE A 74 6.64 10.24 -2.03
N PRO A 75 7.87 10.48 -2.56
CA PRO A 75 8.09 10.62 -3.99
C PRO A 75 7.83 9.28 -4.70
N THR A 76 7.75 9.31 -6.03
CA THR A 76 7.43 8.14 -6.86
C THR A 76 8.37 6.95 -6.64
N VAL A 77 9.65 7.18 -6.32
CA VAL A 77 10.59 6.12 -5.95
C VAL A 77 11.29 6.49 -4.64
N PRO A 78 10.79 6.00 -3.50
CA PRO A 78 11.35 6.30 -2.19
C PRO A 78 12.43 5.30 -1.76
N SER A 79 13.18 5.66 -0.71
CA SER A 79 14.12 4.76 -0.06
C SER A 79 13.42 3.52 0.50
N SER A 80 13.99 2.33 0.28
CA SER A 80 13.49 1.06 0.81
C SER A 80 13.27 1.08 2.32
N HIS A 81 14.15 1.76 3.06
CA HIS A 81 14.08 1.78 4.53
C HIS A 81 12.92 2.67 5.02
N GLU A 82 12.82 3.87 4.45
CA GLU A 82 11.84 4.88 4.85
C GLU A 82 10.41 4.41 4.53
N ILE A 83 10.23 3.81 3.35
CA ILE A 83 8.90 3.37 2.93
C ILE A 83 8.39 2.17 3.71
N ASN A 84 9.25 1.20 4.06
CA ASN A 84 8.81 -0.01 4.76
C ASN A 84 8.27 0.28 6.17
N THR A 85 8.87 1.23 6.87
CA THR A 85 8.42 1.64 8.21
C THR A 85 7.11 2.42 8.11
N ALA A 86 7.07 3.44 7.26
CA ALA A 86 5.87 4.25 7.07
C ALA A 86 4.67 3.45 6.55
N TYR A 87 4.91 2.51 5.63
CA TYR A 87 3.86 1.64 5.09
C TYR A 87 3.22 0.79 6.17
N ARG A 88 4.02 0.22 7.09
CA ARG A 88 3.50 -0.55 8.23
C ARG A 88 2.68 0.34 9.15
N ASP A 89 3.23 1.49 9.55
CA ASP A 89 2.53 2.44 10.44
C ASP A 89 1.20 2.92 9.85
N LEU A 90 1.20 3.30 8.57
CA LEU A 90 -0.01 3.76 7.88
C LEU A 90 -1.02 2.64 7.67
N SER A 91 -0.59 1.41 7.37
CA SER A 91 -1.50 0.26 7.22
C SER A 91 -2.20 -0.06 8.55
N THR A 92 -1.48 0.01 9.67
CA THR A 92 -2.07 -0.15 11.00
C THR A 92 -3.08 0.96 11.29
N ALA A 93 -2.69 2.23 11.10
CA ALA A 93 -3.59 3.36 11.34
C ALA A 93 -4.84 3.33 10.43
N PHE A 94 -4.68 2.94 9.17
CA PHE A 94 -5.77 2.74 8.23
C PHE A 94 -6.74 1.64 8.69
N THR A 95 -6.21 0.52 9.18
CA THR A 95 -7.03 -0.58 9.68
C THR A 95 -7.83 -0.18 10.92
N GLU A 96 -7.20 0.55 11.85
CA GLU A 96 -7.88 1.13 13.02
C GLU A 96 -8.97 2.13 12.60
N ALA A 97 -8.69 2.98 11.61
CA ALA A 97 -9.65 3.94 11.09
C ALA A 97 -10.90 3.26 10.49
N MET A 98 -10.76 2.13 9.79
CA MET A 98 -11.93 1.37 9.30
C MET A 98 -12.81 0.87 10.44
N GLY A 99 -12.22 0.50 11.58
CA GLY A 99 -12.97 0.13 12.79
C GLY A 99 -13.81 1.28 13.30
N HIS A 100 -13.21 2.47 13.44
CA HIS A 100 -13.92 3.67 13.91
C HIS A 100 -14.96 4.17 12.92
N LEU A 101 -14.69 4.12 11.61
CA LEU A 101 -15.70 4.41 10.58
C LEU A 101 -16.90 3.46 10.68
N ASN A 102 -16.65 2.18 10.97
CA ASN A 102 -17.72 1.20 11.16
C ASN A 102 -18.52 1.47 12.45
N GLU A 103 -17.87 1.92 13.53
CA GLU A 103 -18.55 2.38 14.75
C GLU A 103 -19.45 3.60 14.47
N LEU A 104 -18.95 4.61 13.75
CA LEU A 104 -19.74 5.78 13.34
C LEU A 104 -20.94 5.42 12.46
N VAL A 105 -20.82 4.41 11.60
CA VAL A 105 -21.96 3.84 10.85
C VAL A 105 -22.99 3.24 11.80
N GLY A 106 -22.54 2.50 12.82
CA GLY A 106 -23.43 1.94 13.86
C GLY A 106 -24.13 3.01 14.70
N GLU A 107 -23.49 4.16 14.90
CA GLU A 107 -24.04 5.35 15.55
C GLU A 107 -24.99 6.16 14.64
N GLY A 108 -25.05 5.84 13.34
CA GLY A 108 -25.89 6.55 12.37
C GLY A 108 -25.33 7.92 11.96
N VAL A 109 -24.01 8.14 12.06
CA VAL A 109 -23.37 9.39 11.64
C VAL A 109 -23.35 9.49 10.11
N ASP A 110 -23.92 10.58 9.59
CA ASP A 110 -24.00 10.84 8.16
C ASP A 110 -22.61 10.87 7.49
N GLY A 111 -22.49 10.24 6.33
CA GLY A 111 -21.24 10.18 5.55
C GLY A 111 -20.23 9.12 6.02
N ALA A 112 -20.40 8.52 7.20
CA ALA A 112 -19.52 7.44 7.69
C ALA A 112 -19.56 6.21 6.78
N SER A 113 -20.75 5.84 6.28
CA SER A 113 -20.92 4.70 5.37
C SER A 113 -20.17 4.91 4.05
N THR A 114 -20.29 6.10 3.46
CA THR A 114 -19.61 6.47 2.23
C THR A 114 -18.09 6.43 2.38
N LEU A 115 -17.54 6.97 3.47
CA LEU A 115 -16.09 6.91 3.71
C LEU A 115 -15.61 5.47 3.98
N LEU A 116 -16.39 4.67 4.70
CA LEU A 116 -16.07 3.25 4.93
C LEU A 116 -16.10 2.44 3.62
N GLU A 117 -17.06 2.70 2.73
CA GLU A 117 -17.12 2.07 1.41
C GLU A 117 -15.92 2.45 0.54
N ARG A 118 -15.49 3.72 0.57
CA ARG A 118 -14.26 4.15 -0.12
C ARG A 118 -13.03 3.46 0.43
N ALA A 119 -12.93 3.29 1.75
CA ALA A 119 -11.83 2.54 2.38
C ALA A 119 -11.85 1.06 1.96
N ARG A 120 -13.02 0.42 1.89
CA ARG A 120 -13.16 -0.97 1.42
C ARG A 120 -12.82 -1.12 -0.06
N ALA A 121 -13.26 -0.20 -0.91
CA ALA A 121 -12.92 -0.19 -2.33
C ALA A 121 -11.39 -0.07 -2.53
N TYR A 122 -10.73 0.72 -1.69
CA TYR A 122 -9.28 0.80 -1.68
C TYR A 122 -8.60 -0.54 -1.34
N VAL A 123 -9.07 -1.24 -0.29
CA VAL A 123 -8.58 -2.58 0.05
C VAL A 123 -8.80 -3.58 -1.08
N GLN A 124 -9.95 -3.50 -1.75
CA GLN A 124 -10.27 -4.36 -2.90
C GLN A 124 -9.24 -4.20 -4.04
N LEU A 125 -8.86 -2.96 -4.38
CA LEU A 125 -7.83 -2.70 -5.40
C LEU A 125 -6.48 -3.33 -5.03
N ARG A 126 -6.13 -3.30 -3.74
CA ARG A 126 -4.90 -3.93 -3.24
C ARG A 126 -4.95 -5.45 -3.42
N ILE A 127 -6.07 -6.07 -3.04
CA ILE A 127 -6.27 -7.52 -3.19
C ILE A 127 -6.20 -7.91 -4.66
N GLU A 128 -6.84 -7.16 -5.56
CA GLU A 128 -6.80 -7.40 -7.00
C GLU A 128 -5.38 -7.32 -7.58
N ARG A 129 -4.59 -6.33 -7.15
CA ARG A 129 -3.17 -6.21 -7.50
C ARG A 129 -2.38 -7.42 -7.01
N ASP A 130 -2.52 -7.77 -5.75
CA ASP A 130 -1.76 -8.86 -5.14
C ASP A 130 -2.11 -10.20 -5.83
N MET A 131 -3.40 -10.43 -6.13
CA MET A 131 -3.85 -11.57 -6.93
C MET A 131 -3.27 -11.56 -8.34
N ALA A 132 -3.29 -10.43 -9.05
CA ALA A 132 -2.69 -10.32 -10.38
C ALA A 132 -1.19 -10.65 -10.36
N GLY A 133 -0.47 -10.24 -9.32
CA GLY A 133 0.94 -10.57 -9.11
C GLY A 133 1.17 -12.08 -8.87
N PHE A 134 0.27 -12.75 -8.15
CA PHE A 134 0.30 -14.21 -7.96
C PHE A 134 -0.03 -14.97 -9.26
N PHE A 135 -1.12 -14.62 -9.95
CA PHE A 135 -1.54 -15.30 -11.18
C PHE A 135 -0.60 -15.03 -12.37
N ALA A 136 0.08 -13.88 -12.41
CA ALA A 136 1.13 -13.61 -13.40
C ALA A 136 2.34 -14.54 -13.23
N MET A 137 2.60 -15.08 -12.03
CA MET A 137 3.64 -16.09 -11.83
C MET A 137 3.21 -17.48 -12.35
N GLU A 138 1.92 -17.84 -12.26
CA GLU A 138 1.42 -19.11 -12.81
C GLU A 138 1.37 -19.11 -14.35
N GLY A 139 1.03 -17.97 -14.97
CA GLY A 139 1.07 -17.81 -16.43
C GLY A 139 2.47 -17.68 -17.03
N GLY A 140 3.50 -17.41 -16.21
CA GLY A 140 4.88 -17.20 -16.65
C GLY A 140 5.75 -18.46 -16.71
N MET A 141 5.27 -19.59 -16.17
CA MET A 141 5.95 -20.89 -16.25
C MET A 141 5.14 -21.97 -17.00
N VAL A 142 4.11 -21.57 -17.75
CA VAL A 142 3.42 -22.47 -18.70
C VAL A 142 3.58 -21.88 -20.10
N GLY A 143 4.71 -22.18 -20.74
CA GLY A 143 4.90 -21.91 -22.16
C GLY A 143 6.20 -21.22 -22.52
N ARG A 144 7.33 -21.88 -22.30
CA ARG A 144 8.46 -21.97 -23.26
C ARG A 144 9.30 -23.20 -22.90
N GLY A 145 8.99 -24.32 -23.56
CA GLY A 145 9.68 -25.61 -23.42
C GLY A 145 8.72 -26.75 -23.64
#